data_AF-A0A7S1ANJ3-F1
#
_entry.id   AF-A0A7S1ANJ3-F1
#
_cell.length_a   1.000
_cell.length_b   1.000
_cell.length_c   1.000
_cell.angle_alpha   90.00
_cell.angle_beta   90.00
_cell.angle_gamma   90.00
#
_symmetry.space_group_name_H-M   'P 1'
#
loop_
_entity.id
_entity.type
_entity.pdbx_description
1 polymer ?
#
loop_
_entity_poly.entity_id
_entity_poly.type
_entity_poly.pdbx_seq_one_letter_code
_entity_poly.pdbx_strand_id
1 'polypeptide(L)'
;MERSHITTREVEGRGVCAFAAKSFSAGDIVLLERALVVSALGAPGNLNRDLWFALAQLERSNQVPAFEPNQHMGALAALRDLGPAVCRAKLLTKTVGDEVALPSAAEARRDARVLRQIVSNGTLGQSAGSFTPGEYARLRQVMKVNGFRFNAALGKDDHGYDMGEVVFDRVSRINHSCEPNVTFHVSWSEEYNTMINSIVAARDMELGEEVCISYLPLSMPAVQRRRDFQRHWGFTCDCLSCQRDSAESVVPVVSRAVQAVEIVKSIIIAEDDMNSSASSEVGVCWDDLHDPIVVG
;
A
#
# COMPACT_ATOMS: atom_id res chain seq x y z
N MET A 1 9.90 13.07 13.84
CA MET A 1 8.61 12.53 14.33
C MET A 1 8.37 11.08 13.92
N GLU A 2 9.20 10.46 13.06
CA GLU A 2 9.14 9.01 12.87
C GLU A 2 9.47 8.28 14.18
N ARG A 3 8.61 7.35 14.58
CA ARG A 3 8.81 6.47 15.74
C ARG A 3 8.61 5.05 15.28
N SER A 4 9.61 4.22 15.46
CA SER A 4 9.53 2.80 15.10
C SER A 4 9.97 1.97 16.30
N HIS A 5 9.02 1.20 16.82
CA HIS A 5 9.26 0.24 17.89
C HIS A 5 9.10 -1.20 17.36
N ILE A 6 9.47 -1.40 16.09
CA ILE A 6 9.49 -2.71 15.42
C ILE A 6 10.88 -3.03 14.91
N THR A 7 11.20 -4.32 14.85
CA THR A 7 12.34 -4.87 14.12
C THR A 7 11.82 -5.74 12.98
N THR A 8 12.59 -5.92 11.91
CA THR A 8 12.20 -6.78 10.79
C THR A 8 13.25 -7.84 10.54
N ARG A 9 12.81 -9.05 10.19
CA ARG A 9 13.69 -10.16 9.78
C ARG A 9 12.97 -11.04 8.77
N GLU A 10 13.75 -11.72 7.93
CA GLU A 10 13.20 -12.74 7.05
C GLU A 10 12.73 -13.95 7.87
N VAL A 11 11.60 -14.50 7.46
CA VAL A 11 11.04 -15.74 7.98
C VAL A 11 10.79 -16.64 6.78
N GLU A 12 11.29 -17.87 6.87
CA GLU A 12 11.13 -18.88 5.82
C GLU A 12 9.67 -19.04 5.41
N GLY A 13 9.39 -18.95 4.10
CA GLY A 13 8.04 -19.05 3.53
C GLY A 13 7.11 -17.85 3.77
N ARG A 14 7.52 -16.85 4.56
CA ARG A 14 6.67 -15.68 4.94
C ARG A 14 7.27 -14.32 4.58
N GLY A 15 8.44 -14.32 3.94
CA GLY A 15 9.12 -13.09 3.54
C GLY A 15 9.63 -12.30 4.75
N VAL A 16 9.62 -10.97 4.66
CA VAL A 16 10.05 -10.10 5.77
C VAL A 16 8.87 -9.88 6.71
N CYS A 17 9.03 -10.29 7.97
CA CYS A 17 8.06 -10.07 9.05
C CYS A 17 8.51 -8.93 9.97
N ALA A 18 7.56 -8.23 10.59
CA ALA A 18 7.80 -7.23 11.62
C ALA A 18 7.53 -7.80 13.02
N PHE A 19 8.37 -7.45 13.99
CA PHE A 19 8.28 -7.92 15.38
C PHE A 19 8.39 -6.76 16.36
N ALA A 20 7.64 -6.84 17.45
CA ALA A 20 7.66 -5.89 18.56
C ALA A 20 9.08 -5.77 19.12
N ALA A 21 9.64 -4.55 19.15
CA ALA A 21 10.98 -4.29 19.69
C ALA A 21 10.99 -4.06 21.21
N LYS A 22 9.81 -4.05 21.84
CA LYS A 22 9.54 -3.96 23.28
C LYS A 22 8.14 -4.53 23.53
N SER A 23 7.79 -4.76 24.80
CA SER A 23 6.38 -5.01 25.15
C SER A 23 5.57 -3.72 25.01
N PHE A 24 4.29 -3.87 24.68
CA PHE A 24 3.32 -2.79 24.50
C PHE A 24 2.09 -3.05 25.34
N SER A 25 1.51 -1.97 25.88
CA SER A 25 0.12 -1.98 26.37
C SER A 25 -0.83 -1.64 25.23
N ALA A 26 -2.08 -2.09 25.31
CA ALA A 26 -3.13 -1.65 24.41
C ALA A 26 -3.19 -0.10 24.33
N GLY A 27 -3.23 0.44 23.11
CA GLY A 27 -3.22 1.88 22.85
C GLY A 27 -1.83 2.49 22.65
N ASP A 28 -0.74 1.75 22.89
CA ASP A 28 0.61 2.25 22.62
C ASP A 28 0.88 2.41 21.12
N ILE A 29 1.61 3.47 20.75
CA ILE A 29 2.10 3.67 19.38
C ILE A 29 3.22 2.67 19.09
N VAL A 30 2.98 1.80 18.11
CA VAL A 30 3.95 0.79 17.63
C VAL A 30 4.81 1.36 16.49
N LEU A 31 4.18 2.05 15.54
CA LEU A 31 4.84 2.69 14.41
C LEU A 31 4.12 3.99 14.04
N LEU A 32 4.89 5.06 13.85
CA LEU A 32 4.44 6.31 13.24
C LEU A 32 5.39 6.65 12.10
N GLU A 33 4.87 6.65 10.87
CA GLU A 33 5.68 6.69 9.65
C GLU A 33 5.09 7.67 8.62
N ARG A 34 5.96 8.44 7.98
CA ARG A 34 5.59 9.25 6.81
C ARG A 34 5.55 8.39 5.56
N ALA A 35 4.64 8.71 4.65
CA ALA A 35 4.62 8.07 3.35
C ALA A 35 5.94 8.25 2.63
N LEU A 36 6.42 7.14 2.07
CA LEU A 36 7.57 7.09 1.19
C LEU A 36 7.20 7.59 -0.21
N VAL A 37 5.99 7.28 -0.68
CA VAL A 37 5.44 7.75 -1.97
C VAL A 37 3.98 8.10 -1.78
N VAL A 38 3.54 9.22 -2.38
CA VAL A 38 2.14 9.61 -2.50
C VAL A 38 1.87 9.92 -3.98
N SER A 39 1.17 9.03 -4.68
CA SER A 39 0.81 9.20 -6.10
C SER A 39 -0.67 9.56 -6.31
N ALA A 40 -1.45 9.62 -5.23
CA ALA A 40 -2.86 9.98 -5.26
C ALA A 40 -3.11 11.34 -5.91
N LEU A 41 -4.12 11.44 -6.79
CA LEU A 41 -4.49 12.70 -7.46
C LEU A 41 -5.19 13.69 -6.53
N GLY A 42 -5.78 13.19 -5.45
CA GLY A 42 -6.38 13.99 -4.38
C GLY A 42 -5.37 14.63 -3.45
N ALA A 43 -4.08 14.26 -3.52
CA ALA A 43 -3.05 14.88 -2.70
C ALA A 43 -2.87 16.37 -3.08
N PRO A 44 -2.66 17.27 -2.11
CA PRO A 44 -2.38 18.67 -2.35
C PRO A 44 -1.25 18.93 -3.36
N GLY A 45 -1.42 20.00 -4.15
CA GLY A 45 -0.51 20.37 -5.22
C GLY A 45 -0.88 19.79 -6.59
N ASN A 46 -0.11 20.16 -7.61
CA ASN A 46 -0.42 19.82 -9.01
C ASN A 46 0.46 18.70 -9.58
N LEU A 47 1.56 18.31 -8.93
CA LEU A 47 2.56 17.41 -9.52
C LEU A 47 1.98 16.05 -9.96
N ASN A 48 1.09 15.46 -9.15
CA ASN A 48 0.43 14.20 -9.51
C ASN A 48 -0.60 14.38 -10.63
N ARG A 49 -1.30 15.52 -10.65
CA ARG A 49 -2.25 15.87 -11.73
C ARG A 49 -1.53 16.12 -13.05
N ASP A 50 -0.40 16.81 -13.02
CA ASP A 50 0.43 17.08 -14.20
C ASP A 50 0.99 15.77 -14.78
N LEU A 51 1.47 14.87 -13.91
CA LEU A 51 1.90 13.53 -14.30
C LEU A 51 0.76 12.72 -14.93
N TRP A 52 -0.43 12.77 -14.34
CA TRP A 52 -1.63 12.13 -14.88
C TRP A 52 -1.99 12.66 -16.26
N PHE A 53 -2.02 13.98 -16.44
CA PHE A 53 -2.31 14.58 -17.73
C PHE A 53 -1.29 14.20 -18.79
N ALA A 54 0.01 14.15 -18.44
CA ALA A 54 1.05 13.68 -19.34
C ALA A 54 0.84 12.23 -19.78
N LEU A 55 0.48 11.34 -18.85
CA LEU A 55 0.18 9.93 -19.16
C LEU A 55 -1.08 9.79 -20.02
N ALA A 56 -2.15 10.49 -19.67
CA ALA A 56 -3.41 10.45 -20.41
C ALA A 56 -3.24 11.02 -21.83
N GLN A 57 -2.39 12.03 -22.01
CA GLN A 57 -2.05 12.54 -23.33
C GLN A 57 -1.22 11.53 -24.14
N LEU A 58 -0.25 10.86 -23.50
CA LEU A 58 0.58 9.84 -24.13
C LEU A 58 -0.24 8.61 -24.57
N GLU A 59 -1.20 8.18 -23.74
CA GLU A 59 -2.11 7.08 -24.07
C GLU A 59 -2.89 7.38 -25.36
N ARG A 60 -3.43 8.60 -25.51
CA ARG A 60 -4.17 9.03 -26.70
C ARG A 60 -3.30 9.34 -27.92
N SER A 61 -1.98 9.47 -27.75
CA SER A 61 -1.10 9.94 -28.85
C SER A 61 -0.68 8.84 -29.82
N ASN A 62 -0.94 7.56 -29.50
CA ASN A 62 -0.48 6.38 -30.25
C ASN A 62 1.06 6.30 -30.44
N GLN A 63 1.85 7.07 -29.67
CA GLN A 63 3.32 7.04 -29.73
C GLN A 63 3.92 5.79 -29.08
N VAL A 64 3.16 5.14 -28.20
CA VAL A 64 3.49 3.87 -27.55
C VAL A 64 2.30 2.92 -27.68
N PRO A 65 2.51 1.59 -27.62
CA PRO A 65 1.39 0.65 -27.56
C PRO A 65 0.46 0.98 -26.38
N ALA A 66 -0.84 0.68 -26.53
CA ALA A 66 -1.86 0.94 -25.52
C ALA A 66 -1.41 0.50 -24.11
N PHE A 67 -1.72 1.29 -23.10
CA PHE A 67 -1.36 1.03 -21.71
C PHE A 67 -2.36 1.74 -20.80
N GLU A 68 -2.44 1.31 -19.54
CA GLU A 68 -3.34 1.89 -18.54
C GLU A 68 -2.60 2.96 -17.72
N PRO A 69 -2.91 4.26 -17.86
CA PRO A 69 -2.21 5.34 -17.15
C PRO A 69 -2.10 5.14 -15.64
N ASN A 70 -3.18 4.66 -15.01
CA ASN A 70 -3.23 4.47 -13.54
C ASN A 70 -2.12 3.51 -13.07
N GLN A 71 -1.88 2.43 -13.82
CA GLN A 71 -0.89 1.41 -13.46
C GLN A 71 0.57 1.89 -13.55
N HIS A 72 0.81 3.12 -14.03
CA HIS A 72 2.13 3.74 -14.08
C HIS A 72 2.30 4.87 -13.06
N MET A 73 1.21 5.39 -12.49
CA MET A 73 1.20 6.57 -11.62
C MET A 73 2.16 6.41 -10.42
N GLY A 74 2.01 5.32 -9.66
CA GLY A 74 2.84 5.07 -8.48
C GLY A 74 4.34 5.01 -8.80
N ALA A 75 4.72 4.25 -9.83
CA ALA A 75 6.12 4.05 -10.17
C ALA A 75 6.78 5.31 -10.72
N LEU A 76 6.05 6.11 -11.50
CA LEU A 76 6.55 7.37 -12.04
C LEU A 76 6.63 8.47 -10.98
N ALA A 77 5.65 8.56 -10.08
CA ALA A 77 5.71 9.46 -8.92
C ALA A 77 6.91 9.10 -8.03
N ALA A 78 7.14 7.81 -7.74
CA ALA A 78 8.30 7.36 -6.99
C ALA A 78 9.64 7.78 -7.64
N LEU A 79 9.78 7.60 -8.96
CA LEU A 79 10.99 8.01 -9.68
C LEU A 79 11.16 9.53 -9.72
N ARG A 80 10.07 10.29 -9.81
CA ARG A 80 10.08 11.76 -9.76
C ARG A 80 10.55 12.27 -8.39
N ASP A 81 9.97 11.72 -7.32
CA ASP A 81 10.12 12.28 -5.97
C ASP A 81 11.34 11.74 -5.23
N LEU A 82 11.69 10.47 -5.43
CA LEU A 82 12.78 9.80 -4.71
C LEU A 82 14.03 9.62 -5.58
N GLY A 83 13.88 9.66 -6.89
CA GLY A 83 14.93 9.36 -7.84
C GLY A 83 15.36 7.88 -7.86
N PRO A 84 16.24 7.50 -8.80
CA PRO A 84 16.56 6.10 -9.06
C PRO A 84 17.25 5.38 -7.90
N ALA A 85 18.17 6.06 -7.20
CA ALA A 85 18.98 5.44 -6.14
C ALA A 85 18.12 5.02 -4.95
N VAL A 86 17.21 5.89 -4.51
CA VAL A 86 16.31 5.61 -3.38
C VAL A 86 15.27 4.56 -3.77
N CYS A 87 14.71 4.63 -4.98
CA CYS A 87 13.79 3.60 -5.48
C CYS A 87 14.43 2.20 -5.44
N ARG A 88 15.69 2.07 -5.86
CA ARG A 88 16.42 0.79 -5.78
C ARG A 88 16.63 0.34 -4.34
N ALA A 89 17.06 1.24 -3.46
CA ALA A 89 17.38 0.90 -2.07
C ALA A 89 16.15 0.57 -1.22
N LYS A 90 15.02 1.26 -1.45
CA LYS A 90 13.83 1.16 -0.58
C LYS A 90 12.63 0.46 -1.22
N LEU A 91 12.35 0.70 -2.50
CA LEU A 91 11.15 0.16 -3.15
C LEU A 91 11.42 -1.19 -3.80
N LEU A 92 12.51 -1.35 -4.55
CA LEU A 92 12.79 -2.63 -5.24
C LEU A 92 13.10 -3.80 -4.28
N THR A 93 13.36 -3.50 -3.00
CA THR A 93 13.56 -4.48 -1.93
C THR A 93 12.24 -4.94 -1.30
N LYS A 94 11.09 -4.35 -1.69
CA LYS A 94 9.76 -4.77 -1.20
C LYS A 94 9.26 -6.00 -1.95
N THR A 95 8.27 -6.66 -1.37
CA THR A 95 7.63 -7.82 -2.00
C THR A 95 6.96 -7.40 -3.31
N VAL A 96 6.96 -8.32 -4.27
CA VAL A 96 6.21 -8.21 -5.52
C VAL A 96 4.97 -9.12 -5.53
N GLY A 97 4.66 -9.77 -4.40
CA GLY A 97 3.67 -10.84 -4.32
C GLY A 97 4.21 -12.10 -5.00
N ASP A 98 3.40 -12.71 -5.87
CA ASP A 98 3.80 -13.83 -6.70
C ASP A 98 4.82 -13.38 -7.78
N GLU A 99 6.05 -13.90 -7.74
CA GLU A 99 7.06 -13.58 -8.75
C GLU A 99 6.66 -14.02 -10.16
N VAL A 100 5.81 -15.04 -10.28
CA VAL A 100 5.27 -15.50 -11.57
C VAL A 100 4.33 -14.44 -12.18
N ALA A 101 3.79 -13.54 -11.38
CA ALA A 101 2.94 -12.45 -11.85
C ALA A 101 3.73 -11.25 -12.43
N LEU A 102 5.07 -11.27 -12.40
CA LEU A 102 5.87 -10.24 -13.03
C LEU A 102 5.73 -10.28 -14.56
N PRO A 103 5.67 -9.12 -15.24
CA PRO A 103 5.59 -9.07 -16.70
C PRO A 103 6.74 -9.81 -17.39
N SER A 104 6.46 -10.41 -18.54
CA SER A 104 7.50 -10.98 -19.40
C SER A 104 8.49 -9.90 -19.84
N ALA A 105 9.67 -10.31 -20.32
CA ALA A 105 10.67 -9.35 -20.81
C ALA A 105 10.15 -8.48 -21.98
N ALA A 106 9.20 -8.98 -22.77
CA ALA A 106 8.59 -8.21 -23.86
C ALA A 106 7.62 -7.14 -23.33
N GLU A 107 6.79 -7.48 -22.35
CA GLU A 107 5.88 -6.55 -21.68
C GLU A 107 6.66 -5.51 -20.89
N ALA A 108 7.68 -5.91 -20.13
CA ALA A 108 8.56 -4.98 -19.41
C ALA A 108 9.20 -3.95 -20.37
N ARG A 109 9.63 -4.38 -21.57
CA ARG A 109 10.12 -3.44 -22.61
C ARG A 109 9.03 -2.53 -23.14
N ARG A 110 7.79 -3.01 -23.28
CA ARG A 110 6.64 -2.18 -23.69
C ARG A 110 6.38 -1.11 -22.64
N ASP A 111 6.32 -1.48 -21.37
CA ASP A 111 6.08 -0.57 -20.26
C ASP A 111 7.18 0.47 -20.11
N ALA A 112 8.44 0.05 -20.30
CA ALA A 112 9.58 0.96 -20.29
C ALA A 112 9.50 2.04 -21.38
N ARG A 113 8.79 1.82 -22.50
CA ARG A 113 8.57 2.88 -23.50
C ARG A 113 7.73 4.03 -22.94
N VAL A 114 6.76 3.73 -22.05
CA VAL A 114 5.98 4.75 -21.34
C VAL A 114 6.92 5.60 -20.49
N LEU A 115 7.74 4.97 -19.64
CA LEU A 115 8.75 5.67 -18.84
C LEU A 115 9.66 6.54 -19.71
N ARG A 116 10.18 6.01 -20.83
CA ARG A 116 11.09 6.75 -21.70
C ARG A 116 10.42 7.97 -22.34
N GLN A 117 9.15 7.88 -22.73
CA GLN A 117 8.43 9.04 -23.27
C GLN A 117 8.15 10.12 -22.21
N ILE A 118 7.79 9.70 -21.00
CA ILE A 118 7.59 10.60 -19.84
C ILE A 118 8.91 11.26 -19.38
N VAL A 119 10.06 10.62 -19.61
CA VAL A 119 11.37 11.27 -19.41
C VAL A 119 11.71 12.20 -20.58
N SER A 120 11.41 11.80 -21.81
CA SER A 120 11.73 12.58 -23.02
C SER A 120 10.92 13.86 -23.13
N ASN A 121 9.68 13.90 -22.63
CA ASN A 121 8.83 15.09 -22.66
C ASN A 121 9.10 16.04 -21.47
N GLY A 122 10.04 15.69 -20.59
CA GLY A 122 10.46 16.51 -19.45
C GLY A 122 9.56 16.41 -18.21
N THR A 123 8.52 15.58 -18.20
CA THR A 123 7.67 15.36 -17.01
C THR A 123 8.47 14.74 -15.87
N LEU A 124 9.43 13.86 -16.16
CA LEU A 124 10.39 13.30 -15.20
C LEU A 124 11.82 13.76 -15.48
N GLY A 125 12.63 13.82 -14.42
CA GLY A 125 14.07 14.08 -14.54
C GLY A 125 14.80 13.01 -15.36
N GLN A 126 15.83 13.42 -16.11
CA GLN A 126 16.58 12.53 -17.01
C GLN A 126 17.19 11.30 -16.31
N SER A 127 17.51 11.40 -15.03
CA SER A 127 18.05 10.30 -14.23
C SER A 127 17.08 9.11 -14.12
N ALA A 128 15.76 9.33 -14.18
CA ALA A 128 14.76 8.26 -14.22
C ALA A 128 14.93 7.34 -15.44
N GLY A 129 15.52 7.84 -16.52
CA GLY A 129 15.92 7.06 -17.68
C GLY A 129 16.94 5.94 -17.39
N SER A 130 17.59 5.95 -16.21
CA SER A 130 18.52 4.89 -15.80
C SER A 130 17.86 3.58 -15.39
N PHE A 131 16.53 3.55 -15.20
CA PHE A 131 15.82 2.30 -14.89
C PHE A 131 15.78 1.40 -16.12
N THR A 132 16.16 0.13 -15.91
CA THR A 132 15.98 -0.93 -16.91
C THR A 132 14.50 -1.31 -17.04
N PRO A 133 14.10 -1.97 -18.14
CA PRO A 133 12.73 -2.49 -18.26
C PRO A 133 12.31 -3.40 -17.10
N GLY A 134 13.20 -4.28 -16.63
CA GLY A 134 12.92 -5.18 -15.50
C GLY A 134 12.76 -4.43 -14.17
N GLU A 135 13.61 -3.44 -13.90
CA GLU A 135 13.48 -2.61 -12.69
C GLU A 135 12.18 -1.80 -12.71
N TYR A 136 11.78 -1.26 -13.86
CA TYR A 136 10.54 -0.50 -13.97
C TYR A 136 9.30 -1.39 -13.80
N ALA A 137 9.29 -2.57 -14.42
CA ALA A 137 8.23 -3.56 -14.22
C ALA A 137 8.14 -4.00 -12.75
N ARG A 138 9.29 -4.26 -12.11
CA ARG A 138 9.34 -4.57 -10.68
C ARG A 138 8.81 -3.42 -9.82
N LEU A 139 9.19 -2.18 -10.13
CA LEU A 139 8.72 -1.01 -9.39
C LEU A 139 7.20 -0.86 -9.49
N ARG A 140 6.62 -1.02 -10.69
CA ARG A 140 5.17 -1.01 -10.87
C ARG A 140 4.47 -2.08 -10.03
N GLN A 141 5.02 -3.30 -10.01
CA GLN A 141 4.47 -4.38 -9.20
C GLN A 141 4.60 -4.10 -7.69
N VAL A 142 5.71 -3.50 -7.26
CA VAL A 142 5.89 -3.05 -5.86
C VAL A 142 4.79 -2.07 -5.47
N MET A 143 4.50 -1.07 -6.31
CA MET A 143 3.41 -0.11 -6.03
C MET A 143 2.08 -0.86 -5.86
N LYS A 144 1.72 -1.69 -6.84
CA LYS A 144 0.47 -2.47 -6.84
C LYS A 144 0.24 -3.31 -5.58
N VAL A 145 1.27 -3.99 -5.06
CA VAL A 145 1.09 -4.96 -3.94
C VAL A 145 1.39 -4.38 -2.55
N ASN A 146 1.98 -3.17 -2.48
CA ASN A 146 2.32 -2.50 -1.23
C ASN A 146 1.61 -1.15 -1.06
N GLY A 147 0.90 -0.68 -2.09
CA GLY A 147 0.16 0.57 -2.10
C GLY A 147 -1.15 0.46 -1.33
N PHE A 148 -1.50 1.55 -0.67
CA PHE A 148 -2.82 1.74 -0.04
C PHE A 148 -3.55 2.83 -0.82
N ARG A 149 -4.76 2.55 -1.29
CA ARG A 149 -5.59 3.60 -1.92
C ARG A 149 -5.92 4.69 -0.92
N PHE A 150 -5.85 5.93 -1.39
CA PHE A 150 -6.17 7.08 -0.58
C PHE A 150 -6.78 8.17 -1.45
N ASN A 151 -7.96 8.62 -1.06
CA ASN A 151 -8.74 9.60 -1.82
C ASN A 151 -8.68 11.02 -1.25
N ALA A 152 -7.95 11.24 -0.13
CA ALA A 152 -7.85 12.55 0.51
C ALA A 152 -9.22 13.18 0.76
N ALA A 153 -9.39 14.45 0.35
CA ALA A 153 -10.65 15.18 0.40
C ALA A 153 -11.59 14.89 -0.79
N LEU A 154 -11.23 13.98 -1.71
CA LEU A 154 -12.07 13.67 -2.88
C LEU A 154 -13.27 12.81 -2.47
N GLY A 155 -14.46 13.28 -2.84
CA GLY A 155 -15.68 12.49 -2.85
C GLY A 155 -15.72 11.52 -4.05
N LYS A 156 -16.64 10.55 -4.00
CA LYS A 156 -16.81 9.52 -5.05
C LYS A 156 -17.07 10.08 -6.45
N ASP A 157 -17.66 11.27 -6.51
CA ASP A 157 -18.01 11.93 -7.77
C ASP A 157 -16.88 12.85 -8.28
N ASP A 158 -15.81 13.03 -7.51
CA ASP A 158 -14.69 13.89 -7.88
C ASP A 158 -13.76 13.21 -8.89
N HIS A 159 -13.32 13.99 -9.88
CA HIS A 159 -12.30 13.53 -10.81
C HIS A 159 -10.99 13.18 -10.08
N GLY A 160 -10.53 11.94 -10.27
CA GLY A 160 -9.34 11.43 -9.60
C GLY A 160 -9.62 10.69 -8.30
N TYR A 161 -10.89 10.48 -7.94
CA TYR A 161 -11.27 9.48 -6.94
C TYR A 161 -10.74 8.10 -7.36
N ASP A 162 -10.14 7.39 -6.41
CA ASP A 162 -9.52 6.07 -6.53
C ASP A 162 -8.29 5.99 -7.46
N MET A 163 -7.67 7.14 -7.72
CA MET A 163 -6.51 7.25 -8.61
C MET A 163 -5.22 7.49 -7.83
N GLY A 164 -4.31 6.53 -7.91
CA GLY A 164 -3.02 6.54 -7.23
C GLY A 164 -3.06 5.91 -5.83
N GLU A 165 -1.89 5.87 -5.19
CA GLU A 165 -1.61 5.05 -4.02
C GLU A 165 -0.68 5.79 -3.05
N VAL A 166 -0.66 5.32 -1.82
CA VAL A 166 0.33 5.70 -0.82
C VAL A 166 1.16 4.47 -0.47
N VAL A 167 2.48 4.60 -0.47
CA VAL A 167 3.40 3.54 -0.04
C VAL A 167 4.22 4.04 1.14
N PHE A 168 4.42 3.18 2.11
CA PHE A 168 5.19 3.42 3.33
C PHE A 168 6.42 2.49 3.36
N ASP A 169 7.48 2.83 4.11
CA ASP A 169 8.69 2.02 4.07
C ASP A 169 8.56 0.77 4.97
N ARG A 170 8.30 0.99 6.25
CA ARG A 170 8.26 -0.04 7.30
C ARG A 170 6.91 -0.75 7.36
N VAL A 171 5.81 -0.03 7.15
CA VAL A 171 4.47 -0.62 7.08
C VAL A 171 4.41 -1.75 6.05
N SER A 172 5.04 -1.59 4.88
CA SER A 172 5.07 -2.63 3.83
C SER A 172 5.88 -3.89 4.22
N ARG A 173 6.39 -3.96 5.45
CA ARG A 173 7.06 -5.14 6.04
C ARG A 173 6.20 -5.81 7.12
N ILE A 174 4.99 -5.32 7.35
CA ILE A 174 4.06 -5.84 8.35
C ILE A 174 3.14 -6.82 7.64
N ASN A 175 3.19 -8.08 8.08
CA ASN A 175 2.43 -9.15 7.47
C ASN A 175 0.94 -9.12 7.83
N HIS A 176 0.18 -9.88 7.08
CA HIS A 176 -1.25 -10.04 7.30
C HIS A 176 -1.56 -11.02 8.45
N SER A 177 -2.60 -10.71 9.24
CA SER A 177 -3.37 -11.69 10.02
C SER A 177 -4.87 -11.37 9.95
N CYS A 178 -5.73 -12.38 9.86
CA CYS A 178 -7.19 -12.22 10.02
C CYS A 178 -7.58 -11.94 11.48
N GLU A 179 -6.63 -12.06 12.42
CA GLU A 179 -6.72 -11.59 13.80
C GLU A 179 -5.52 -10.66 14.05
N PRO A 180 -5.56 -9.40 13.56
CA PRO A 180 -4.46 -8.47 13.74
C PRO A 180 -4.32 -8.09 15.22
N ASN A 181 -3.09 -7.80 15.66
CA ASN A 181 -2.79 -7.33 17.02
C ASN A 181 -2.52 -5.81 17.09
N VAL A 182 -2.64 -5.12 15.95
CA VAL A 182 -2.55 -3.67 15.86
C VAL A 182 -3.68 -3.09 15.02
N THR A 183 -4.05 -1.84 15.30
CA THR A 183 -4.87 -1.03 14.39
C THR A 183 -3.98 -0.26 13.42
N PHE A 184 -4.53 0.05 12.25
CA PHE A 184 -3.86 0.77 11.18
C PHE A 184 -4.69 2.00 10.85
N HIS A 185 -4.04 3.17 10.84
CA HIS A 185 -4.69 4.44 10.54
C HIS A 185 -3.82 5.28 9.62
N VAL A 186 -4.42 5.93 8.63
CA VAL A 186 -3.73 6.80 7.69
C VAL A 186 -4.44 8.16 7.64
N SER A 187 -3.68 9.24 7.74
CA SER A 187 -4.20 10.61 7.69
C SER A 187 -3.25 11.53 6.93
N TRP A 188 -3.77 12.60 6.36
CA TRP A 188 -2.95 13.69 5.83
C TRP A 188 -2.37 14.51 6.99
N SER A 189 -1.14 14.99 6.83
CA SER A 189 -0.50 15.93 7.76
C SER A 189 -0.17 17.21 7.01
N GLU A 190 -0.81 18.31 7.41
CA GLU A 190 -0.52 19.64 6.86
C GLU A 190 0.89 20.11 7.21
N GLU A 191 1.36 19.84 8.44
CA GLU A 191 2.71 20.19 8.90
C GLU A 191 3.81 19.60 7.97
N TYR A 192 3.62 18.36 7.53
CA TYR A 192 4.60 17.65 6.70
C TYR A 192 4.23 17.58 5.23
N ASN A 193 3.07 18.11 4.85
CA ASN A 193 2.50 18.06 3.50
C ASN A 193 2.61 16.63 2.90
N THR A 194 2.26 15.62 3.69
CA THR A 194 2.33 14.21 3.29
C THR A 194 1.41 13.34 4.14
N MET A 195 1.25 12.09 3.73
CA MET A 195 0.49 11.09 4.47
C MET A 195 1.29 10.55 5.64
N ILE A 196 0.61 10.37 6.78
CA ILE A 196 1.15 9.72 7.98
C ILE A 196 0.36 8.45 8.23
N ASN A 197 1.08 7.36 8.48
CA ASN A 197 0.51 6.15 9.04
C ASN A 197 0.80 6.06 10.54
N SER A 198 -0.23 5.70 11.31
CA SER A 198 -0.14 5.37 12.73
C SER A 198 -0.60 3.93 12.94
N ILE A 199 0.26 3.13 13.56
CA ILE A 199 -0.01 1.77 14.00
C ILE A 199 0.00 1.74 15.51
N VAL A 200 -1.10 1.25 16.08
CA VAL A 200 -1.34 1.26 17.52
C VAL A 200 -1.66 -0.15 17.99
N ALA A 201 -1.10 -0.54 19.14
CA ALA A 201 -1.35 -1.83 19.75
C ALA A 201 -2.86 -1.99 20.05
N ALA A 202 -3.51 -3.00 19.46
CA ALA A 202 -4.93 -3.27 19.68
C ALA A 202 -5.18 -4.03 21.00
N ARG A 203 -4.11 -4.65 21.53
CA ARG A 203 -4.04 -5.36 22.81
C ARG A 203 -2.61 -5.28 23.34
N ASP A 204 -2.40 -5.80 24.54
CA ASP A 204 -1.05 -5.98 25.06
C ASP A 204 -0.27 -6.95 24.16
N MET A 205 1.01 -6.66 23.96
CA MET A 205 1.93 -7.41 23.10
C MET A 205 3.27 -7.61 23.80
N GLU A 206 3.85 -8.78 23.64
CA GLU A 206 5.16 -9.08 24.23
C GLU A 206 6.33 -8.67 23.32
N LEU A 207 7.50 -8.42 23.92
CA LEU A 207 8.74 -8.27 23.17
C LEU A 207 8.95 -9.47 22.23
N GLY A 208 9.21 -9.18 20.96
CA GLY A 208 9.46 -10.19 19.93
C GLY A 208 8.21 -10.84 19.34
N GLU A 209 7.01 -10.46 19.78
CA GLU A 209 5.76 -10.87 19.15
C GLU A 209 5.66 -10.30 17.72
N GLU A 210 5.13 -11.08 16.76
CA GLU A 210 4.95 -10.61 15.38
C GLU A 210 3.85 -9.56 15.33
N VAL A 211 4.12 -8.43 14.67
CA VAL A 211 3.15 -7.35 14.46
C VAL A 211 2.42 -7.64 13.15
N CYS A 212 1.08 -7.73 13.19
CA CYS A 212 0.28 -8.05 12.01
C CYS A 212 -0.90 -7.08 11.85
N ILE A 213 -1.13 -6.62 10.63
CA ILE A 213 -2.31 -5.83 10.22
C ILE A 213 -3.28 -6.71 9.41
N SER A 214 -4.51 -6.24 9.18
CA SER A 214 -5.42 -6.89 8.24
C SER A 214 -5.37 -6.23 6.88
N TYR A 215 -5.00 -6.96 5.83
CA TYR A 215 -4.98 -6.45 4.44
C TYR A 215 -6.40 -6.33 3.88
N LEU A 216 -7.28 -7.25 4.28
CA LEU A 216 -8.68 -7.34 3.84
C LEU A 216 -9.65 -7.05 5.00
N PRO A 217 -10.91 -6.67 4.75
CA PRO A 217 -11.89 -6.48 5.81
C PRO A 217 -12.07 -7.77 6.59
N LEU A 218 -12.12 -7.63 7.91
CA LEU A 218 -12.33 -8.74 8.83
C LEU A 218 -13.73 -9.37 8.66
N SER A 219 -14.68 -8.62 8.11
CA SER A 219 -16.04 -9.09 7.80
C SER A 219 -16.12 -9.95 6.54
N MET A 220 -15.09 -9.98 5.69
CA MET A 220 -15.11 -10.74 4.45
C MET A 220 -15.15 -12.25 4.74
N PRO A 221 -15.99 -13.06 4.06
CA PRO A 221 -16.01 -14.52 4.22
C PRO A 221 -14.66 -15.19 3.96
N ALA A 222 -14.32 -16.22 4.74
CA ALA A 222 -13.01 -16.89 4.68
C ALA A 222 -12.62 -17.42 3.28
N VAL A 223 -13.59 -17.98 2.55
CA VAL A 223 -13.38 -18.46 1.17
C VAL A 223 -12.99 -17.31 0.24
N GLN A 224 -13.65 -16.15 0.38
CA GLN A 224 -13.33 -14.97 -0.42
C GLN A 224 -11.96 -14.41 -0.05
N ARG A 225 -11.65 -14.27 1.26
CA ARG A 225 -10.32 -13.83 1.73
C ARG A 225 -9.20 -14.69 1.15
N ARG A 226 -9.32 -16.02 1.22
CA ARG A 226 -8.31 -16.97 0.70
C ARG A 226 -8.11 -16.80 -0.82
N ARG A 227 -9.20 -16.67 -1.58
CA ARG A 227 -9.13 -16.43 -3.03
C ARG A 227 -8.40 -15.13 -3.34
N ASP A 228 -8.71 -14.06 -2.62
CA ASP A 228 -8.14 -12.74 -2.90
C ASP A 228 -6.67 -12.64 -2.47
N PHE A 229 -6.26 -13.30 -1.38
CA PHE A 229 -4.85 -13.44 -1.02
C PHE A 229 -4.04 -14.15 -2.10
N GLN A 230 -4.55 -15.27 -2.61
CA GLN A 230 -3.87 -16.00 -3.68
C GLN A 230 -3.78 -15.15 -4.97
N ARG A 231 -4.85 -14.43 -5.31
CA ARG A 231 -4.91 -13.63 -6.54
C ARG A 231 -4.03 -12.38 -6.51
N HIS A 232 -3.96 -11.68 -5.39
CA HIS A 232 -3.29 -10.38 -5.31
C HIS A 232 -1.86 -10.48 -4.77
N TRP A 233 -1.62 -11.34 -3.77
CA TRP A 233 -0.32 -11.48 -3.11
C TRP A 233 0.33 -12.84 -3.31
N GLY A 234 -0.38 -13.85 -3.83
CA GLY A 234 0.19 -15.16 -4.13
C GLY A 234 0.39 -16.08 -2.93
N PHE A 235 -0.26 -15.81 -1.79
CA PHE A 235 -0.11 -16.64 -0.59
C PHE A 235 -1.46 -17.15 -0.05
N THR A 236 -1.41 -18.23 0.74
CA THR A 236 -2.53 -18.71 1.55
C THR A 236 -2.31 -18.31 3.00
N CYS A 237 -3.25 -17.58 3.59
CA CYS A 237 -3.16 -17.19 5.00
C CYS A 237 -3.31 -18.40 5.92
N ASP A 238 -2.35 -18.56 6.82
CA ASP A 238 -2.25 -19.64 7.81
C ASP A 238 -2.44 -19.14 9.25
N CYS A 239 -2.99 -17.96 9.46
CA CYS A 239 -3.24 -17.42 10.81
C CYS A 239 -4.23 -18.28 11.61
N LEU A 240 -4.27 -18.09 12.94
CA LEU A 240 -5.11 -18.89 13.84
C LEU A 240 -6.60 -18.88 13.45
N SER A 241 -7.14 -17.77 12.92
CA SER A 241 -8.51 -17.71 12.43
C SER A 241 -8.70 -18.60 11.21
N CYS A 242 -7.80 -18.53 10.23
CA CYS A 242 -7.88 -19.36 9.03
C CYS A 242 -7.65 -20.85 9.32
N GLN A 243 -6.84 -21.20 10.32
CA GLN A 243 -6.67 -22.56 10.80
C GLN A 243 -7.97 -23.08 11.45
N ARG A 244 -8.61 -22.28 12.32
CA ARG A 244 -9.91 -22.61 12.91
C ARG A 244 -10.99 -22.80 11.84
N ASP A 245 -11.09 -21.89 10.88
CA ASP A 245 -12.03 -21.97 9.75
C ASP A 245 -11.79 -23.20 8.85
N SER A 246 -10.59 -23.79 8.86
CA SER A 246 -10.31 -25.05 8.14
C SER A 246 -10.69 -26.30 8.94
N ALA A 247 -10.77 -26.19 10.28
CA ALA A 247 -11.12 -27.28 11.18
C ALA A 247 -12.64 -27.35 11.47
N GLU A 248 -13.37 -26.25 11.32
CA GLU A 248 -14.81 -26.17 11.60
C GLU A 248 -15.63 -25.72 10.38
N SER A 249 -16.72 -26.44 10.08
CA SER A 249 -17.70 -26.03 9.08
C SER A 249 -18.44 -24.76 9.54
N VAL A 250 -18.10 -23.62 8.94
CA VAL A 250 -18.85 -22.36 8.81
C VAL A 250 -19.77 -21.98 9.99
N VAL A 251 -19.26 -21.18 10.92
CA VAL A 251 -20.09 -20.33 11.81
C VAL A 251 -19.46 -18.93 11.88
N PRO A 252 -20.21 -17.82 11.73
CA PRO A 252 -19.61 -16.48 11.68
C PRO A 252 -19.24 -16.00 13.09
N VAL A 253 -17.97 -15.60 13.28
CA VAL A 253 -17.48 -14.98 14.51
C VAL A 253 -17.44 -13.46 14.33
N VAL A 254 -18.13 -12.73 15.20
CA VAL A 254 -18.13 -11.26 15.25
C VAL A 254 -16.99 -10.80 16.14
N SER A 255 -16.06 -9.97 15.63
CA SER A 255 -14.85 -9.53 16.37
C SER A 255 -15.11 -8.26 17.20
N ARG A 256 -14.65 -8.25 18.45
CA ARG A 256 -14.61 -7.07 19.35
C ARG A 256 -13.33 -6.26 19.07
N ALA A 257 -13.41 -5.26 18.19
CA ALA A 257 -12.30 -4.33 17.89
C ALA A 257 -12.61 -2.85 18.22
N VAL A 258 -13.68 -2.58 18.98
CA VAL A 258 -14.28 -1.23 19.10
C VAL A 258 -13.53 -0.28 20.05
N GLN A 259 -12.68 -0.76 20.97
CA GLN A 259 -12.11 0.09 22.03
C GLN A 259 -10.81 0.83 21.70
N ALA A 260 -10.05 0.44 20.66
CA ALA A 260 -8.75 1.07 20.35
C ALA A 260 -8.87 2.39 19.56
N VAL A 261 -10.04 2.69 18.98
CA VAL A 261 -10.26 3.84 18.08
C VAL A 261 -10.25 5.19 18.81
N GLU A 262 -10.61 5.25 20.09
CA GLU A 262 -10.73 6.51 20.84
C GLU A 262 -9.38 7.07 21.31
N ILE A 263 -8.38 6.21 21.56
CA ILE A 263 -7.04 6.64 22.01
C ILE A 263 -6.25 7.31 20.87
N VAL A 264 -6.43 6.84 19.62
CA VAL A 264 -5.77 7.45 18.46
C VAL A 264 -6.31 8.85 18.18
N LYS A 265 -7.62 9.04 18.37
CA LYS A 265 -8.27 10.34 18.28
C LYS A 265 -7.67 11.35 19.26
N SER A 266 -7.41 11.00 20.51
CA SER A 266 -6.84 11.96 21.48
C SER A 266 -5.35 12.29 21.26
N ILE A 267 -4.60 11.45 20.54
CA ILE A 267 -3.19 11.71 20.19
C ILE A 267 -3.07 12.57 18.92
N ILE A 268 -4.03 12.47 17.99
CA ILE A 268 -4.02 13.20 16.70
C ILE A 268 -4.87 14.48 16.76
N ILE A 269 -5.90 14.55 17.61
CA ILE A 269 -6.75 15.75 17.81
C ILE A 269 -6.05 16.74 18.74
N ALA A 270 -4.97 17.35 18.24
CA ALA A 270 -4.61 18.69 18.64
C ALA A 270 -4.84 19.71 17.50
N GLU A 271 -5.00 19.28 16.24
CA GLU A 271 -5.24 20.21 15.12
C GLU A 271 -6.23 19.60 14.09
N ASP A 272 -7.43 20.17 14.10
CA ASP A 272 -8.53 20.28 13.11
C ASP A 272 -8.85 19.20 12.05
N ASP A 273 -10.17 19.06 11.86
CA ASP A 273 -10.93 18.26 10.91
C ASP A 273 -10.30 18.12 9.51
N MET A 274 -10.15 16.88 9.02
CA MET A 274 -10.45 16.43 7.64
C MET A 274 -10.15 14.92 7.44
N ASN A 275 -11.22 14.14 7.22
CA ASN A 275 -11.29 12.90 6.43
C ASN A 275 -10.26 11.78 6.69
N SER A 276 -10.34 11.09 7.84
CA SER A 276 -9.67 9.80 8.06
C SER A 276 -10.36 8.67 7.29
N SER A 277 -9.64 7.90 6.48
CA SER A 277 -10.15 6.67 5.87
C SER A 277 -9.38 5.44 6.34
N ALA A 278 -10.16 4.38 6.62
CA ALA A 278 -9.83 3.01 7.02
C ALA A 278 -9.34 2.77 8.47
N SER A 279 -10.25 2.20 9.26
CA SER A 279 -9.98 1.43 10.48
C SER A 279 -9.74 -0.05 10.12
N SER A 280 -9.16 -0.83 11.03
CA SER A 280 -8.98 -2.28 10.90
C SER A 280 -10.25 -3.10 10.60
N GLU A 281 -11.44 -2.51 10.72
CA GLU A 281 -12.72 -3.18 10.46
C GLU A 281 -13.02 -3.34 8.95
N VAL A 282 -12.57 -2.38 8.12
CA VAL A 282 -12.86 -2.36 6.66
C VAL A 282 -11.76 -2.97 5.80
N GLY A 283 -10.61 -3.33 6.37
CA GLY A 283 -9.45 -3.78 5.62
C GLY A 283 -8.77 -2.65 4.86
N VAL A 284 -7.45 -2.69 4.82
CA VAL A 284 -6.65 -1.56 4.31
C VAL A 284 -6.50 -1.54 2.78
N CYS A 285 -6.83 -2.64 2.09
CA CYS A 285 -6.72 -2.80 0.63
C CYS A 285 -8.07 -3.21 -0.02
N TRP A 286 -9.22 -2.95 0.60
CA TRP A 286 -10.51 -3.47 0.11
C TRP A 286 -10.93 -2.93 -1.26
N ASP A 287 -10.68 -1.64 -1.49
CA ASP A 287 -11.08 -0.97 -2.73
C ASP A 287 -10.26 -1.50 -3.93
N ASP A 288 -9.03 -1.99 -3.70
CA ASP A 288 -8.16 -2.63 -4.71
C ASP A 288 -8.72 -3.94 -5.28
N LEU A 289 -9.60 -4.64 -4.55
CA LEU A 289 -10.15 -5.93 -4.97
C LEU A 289 -11.35 -5.82 -5.92
N HIS A 290 -11.94 -4.63 -6.04
CA HIS A 290 -13.23 -4.42 -6.72
C HIS A 290 -13.14 -3.74 -8.09
N ASP A 291 -11.93 -3.51 -8.63
CA ASP A 291 -11.81 -3.15 -10.04
C ASP A 291 -12.29 -4.34 -10.90
N PRO A 292 -13.33 -4.16 -11.74
CA PRO A 292 -13.66 -5.18 -12.72
C PRO A 292 -12.43 -5.36 -13.61
N ILE A 293 -11.94 -6.60 -13.70
CA ILE A 293 -11.05 -6.96 -14.82
C ILE A 293 -11.88 -6.61 -16.07
N VAL A 294 -11.49 -5.56 -16.79
CA VAL A 294 -11.87 -5.46 -18.19
C VAL A 294 -11.15 -6.62 -18.85
N VAL A 295 -11.88 -7.72 -19.02
CA VAL A 295 -11.43 -8.86 -19.80
C VAL A 295 -11.40 -8.36 -21.23
N GLY A 296 -10.24 -7.87 -21.66
CA GLY A 296 -9.93 -7.61 -23.06
C GLY A 296 -9.53 -8.89 -23.77
#